data_AF-A0AAV2S882-F1
#
_entry.id   AF-A0AAV2S882-F1
#
_cell.length_a   1.000
_cell.length_b   1.000
_cell.length_c   1.000
_cell.angle_alpha   90.00
_cell.angle_beta   90.00
_cell.angle_gamma   90.00
#
_symmetry.space_group_name_H-M   'P 1'
#
loop_
_entity.id
_entity.type
_entity.pdbx_description
1 polymer ?
#
loop_
_entity_poly.entity_id
_entity_poly.type
_entity_poly.pdbx_seq_one_letter_code
_entity_poly.pdbx_strand_id
1 'polypeptide(L)'
;VSNTSGAVSTPLQLVSYWKCDENHTDLRVDYKYNPNAMATPSALLNVNVSVPVDGVVKNMQSKPQGQWLRDQQRAVWKITELSQHSPNAGVGSLRAKFEVAAGPSTPATIQGQFNCEGTTMSGLEFNLASTGYRVSLIKRRFVSGKYICDADAVLRLRYGSV
;
A
#
# COMPACT_ATOMS: atom_id res chain seq x y z
N VAL A 1 18.20 5.44 13.43
CA VAL A 1 16.90 5.73 14.09
C VAL A 1 15.89 4.75 13.52
N SER A 2 15.48 3.74 14.29
CA SER A 2 14.45 2.79 13.87
C SER A 2 13.12 3.53 13.74
N ASN A 3 12.56 3.59 12.53
CA ASN A 3 11.33 4.33 12.17
C ASN A 3 10.03 3.77 12.79
N THR A 4 10.11 3.19 14.00
CA THR A 4 9.07 2.34 14.59
C THR A 4 7.85 3.10 15.08
N SER A 5 7.94 4.38 15.45
CA SER A 5 6.79 5.13 15.99
C SER A 5 5.70 5.40 14.94
N GLY A 6 6.09 5.70 13.70
CA GLY A 6 5.16 5.92 12.59
C GLY A 6 4.52 4.63 12.10
N ALA A 7 5.32 3.57 11.90
CA ALA A 7 4.85 2.32 11.31
C ALA A 7 3.78 1.59 12.15
N VAL A 8 3.82 1.72 13.48
CA VAL A 8 2.81 1.14 14.38
C VAL A 8 1.46 1.87 14.29
N SER A 9 1.47 3.14 13.87
CA SER A 9 0.28 3.98 13.75
C SER A 9 -0.34 3.96 12.34
N THR A 10 0.23 3.22 11.40
CA THR A 10 -0.30 3.11 10.03
C THR A 10 -1.21 1.89 9.87
N PRO A 11 -2.37 2.00 9.21
CA PRO A 11 -3.31 0.88 9.06
C PRO A 11 -2.90 -0.13 7.98
N LEU A 12 -2.01 0.25 7.04
CA LEU A 12 -1.50 -0.60 5.96
C LEU A 12 0.03 -0.50 5.84
N GLN A 13 0.78 -1.38 6.45
CA GLN A 13 2.23 -1.36 6.29
C GLN A 13 2.61 -1.85 4.89
N LEU A 14 3.56 -1.18 4.24
CA LEU A 14 4.08 -1.52 2.92
C LEU A 14 5.62 -1.56 2.96
N VAL A 15 6.20 -2.58 2.35
CA VAL A 15 7.65 -2.71 2.16
C VAL A 15 7.92 -3.15 0.73
N SER A 16 8.91 -2.55 0.07
CA SER A 16 9.20 -2.82 -1.33
C SER A 16 10.62 -3.32 -1.56
N TYR A 17 10.73 -4.22 -2.53
CA TYR A 17 11.97 -4.85 -2.96
C TYR A 17 12.04 -4.80 -4.48
N TRP A 18 13.18 -4.35 -4.99
CA TRP A 18 13.41 -4.17 -6.42
C TRP A 18 14.68 -4.90 -6.85
N LYS A 19 14.61 -5.58 -7.99
CA LYS A 19 15.77 -6.10 -8.72
C LYS A 19 15.64 -5.62 -10.16
N CYS A 20 16.56 -4.77 -10.60
CA CYS A 20 16.50 -4.11 -11.90
C CYS A 20 17.67 -4.62 -12.74
N ASP A 21 17.38 -5.51 -13.68
CA ASP A 21 18.34 -6.04 -14.65
C ASP A 21 18.09 -5.37 -16.02
N GLU A 22 19.00 -5.55 -16.98
CA GLU A 22 18.92 -4.90 -18.31
C GLU A 22 17.64 -5.26 -19.09
N ASN A 23 17.20 -6.52 -19.00
CA ASN A 23 16.07 -7.04 -19.79
C ASN A 23 14.79 -7.26 -18.97
N HIS A 24 14.88 -7.20 -17.63
CA HIS A 24 13.71 -7.34 -16.78
C HIS A 24 13.84 -6.63 -15.44
N THR A 25 12.70 -6.34 -14.82
CA THR A 25 12.62 -5.80 -13.46
C THR A 25 11.70 -6.67 -12.63
N ASP A 26 12.20 -7.18 -11.51
CA ASP A 26 11.40 -7.90 -10.52
C ASP A 26 11.04 -6.95 -9.38
N LEU A 27 9.75 -6.90 -9.06
CA LEU A 27 9.19 -6.12 -7.95
C LEU A 27 8.49 -7.07 -6.98
N ARG A 28 8.74 -6.86 -5.69
CA ARG A 28 7.94 -7.42 -4.60
C ARG A 28 7.50 -6.31 -3.67
N VAL A 29 6.20 -6.24 -3.37
CA VAL A 29 5.62 -5.36 -2.37
C VAL A 29 4.95 -6.22 -1.30
N ASP A 30 5.55 -6.25 -0.11
CA ASP A 30 4.92 -6.88 1.04
C ASP A 30 3.97 -5.89 1.69
N TYR A 31 2.78 -6.37 2.06
CA TYR A 31 1.77 -5.58 2.76
C TYR A 31 1.30 -6.28 4.02
N LYS A 32 0.94 -5.49 5.03
CA LYS A 32 0.37 -5.97 6.28
C LYS A 32 -0.71 -5.04 6.80
N TYR A 33 -1.90 -5.58 6.99
CA TYR A 33 -2.97 -4.94 7.74
C TYR A 33 -2.57 -4.78 9.21
N ASN A 34 -2.83 -3.60 9.77
CA ASN A 34 -2.54 -3.29 11.17
C ASN A 34 -3.83 -2.87 11.92
N PRO A 35 -4.46 -3.79 12.67
CA PRO A 35 -5.69 -3.47 13.40
C PRO A 35 -5.48 -2.45 14.52
N ASN A 36 -4.25 -2.36 15.06
CA ASN A 36 -3.93 -1.51 16.22
C ASN A 36 -3.82 -0.02 15.85
N ALA A 37 -3.84 0.31 14.56
CA ALA A 37 -3.78 1.68 14.09
C ALA A 37 -5.14 2.41 14.19
N MET A 38 -6.22 1.69 14.52
CA MET A 38 -7.59 2.20 14.53
C MET A 38 -8.21 2.01 15.92
N ALA A 39 -9.17 2.88 16.26
CA ALA A 39 -9.89 2.81 17.52
C ALA A 39 -10.69 1.51 17.67
N THR A 40 -11.33 1.10 16.59
CA THR A 40 -11.93 -0.23 16.43
C THR A 40 -11.39 -0.84 15.14
N PRO A 41 -10.84 -2.07 15.15
CA PRO A 41 -10.40 -2.74 13.94
C PRO A 41 -11.52 -2.79 12.91
N SER A 42 -11.26 -2.31 11.69
CA SER A 42 -12.23 -2.29 10.59
C SER A 42 -11.49 -2.48 9.27
N ALA A 43 -12.19 -3.04 8.29
CA ALA A 43 -11.56 -3.41 7.03
C ALA A 43 -11.13 -2.18 6.22
N LEU A 44 -9.96 -2.29 5.59
CA LEU A 44 -9.56 -1.37 4.53
C LEU A 44 -10.21 -1.82 3.22
N LEU A 45 -10.98 -0.92 2.62
CA LEU A 45 -11.73 -1.14 1.39
C LEU A 45 -11.01 -0.48 0.21
N ASN A 46 -11.22 -1.07 -0.97
CA ASN A 46 -10.70 -0.58 -2.24
C ASN A 46 -9.20 -0.29 -2.19
N VAL A 47 -8.43 -1.19 -1.55
CA VAL A 47 -6.98 -1.04 -1.44
C VAL A 47 -6.40 -1.11 -2.85
N ASN A 48 -5.81 -0.01 -3.29
CA ASN A 48 -5.13 0.12 -4.57
C ASN A 48 -3.65 0.33 -4.30
N VAL A 49 -2.80 -0.54 -4.82
CA VAL A 49 -1.34 -0.38 -4.80
C VAL A 49 -0.89 -0.16 -6.23
N SER A 50 -0.21 0.95 -6.48
CA SER A 50 0.28 1.29 -7.82
C SER A 50 1.71 1.79 -7.82
N VAL A 51 2.41 1.58 -8.92
CA VAL A 51 3.82 1.94 -9.04
C VAL A 51 4.18 2.18 -10.50
N PRO A 52 4.92 3.26 -10.81
CA PRO A 52 5.45 3.45 -12.15
C PRO A 52 6.66 2.53 -12.37
N VAL A 53 6.83 2.05 -13.60
CA VAL A 53 8.01 1.27 -14.01
C VAL A 53 8.50 1.83 -15.34
N ASP A 54 9.76 2.24 -15.40
CA ASP A 54 10.41 2.75 -16.61
C ASP A 54 10.98 1.61 -17.47
N GLY A 55 11.86 1.93 -18.43
CA GLY A 55 12.52 0.93 -19.28
C GLY A 55 11.69 0.35 -20.43
N VAL A 56 10.57 0.99 -20.79
CA VAL A 56 9.70 0.58 -21.91
C VAL A 56 9.19 -0.86 -21.73
N VAL A 57 8.33 -1.04 -20.73
CA VAL A 57 7.74 -2.34 -20.37
C VAL A 57 6.96 -2.92 -21.56
N LYS A 58 7.36 -4.12 -22.00
CA LYS A 58 6.70 -4.88 -23.06
C LYS A 58 5.64 -5.82 -22.52
N ASN A 59 5.93 -6.45 -21.38
CA ASN A 59 5.09 -7.44 -20.75
C ASN A 59 5.21 -7.36 -19.23
N MET A 60 4.14 -7.75 -18.54
CA MET A 60 4.08 -7.85 -17.08
C MET A 60 3.47 -9.19 -16.69
N GLN A 61 4.19 -9.95 -15.87
CA GLN A 61 3.69 -11.16 -15.22
C GLN A 61 3.56 -10.87 -13.73
N SER A 62 2.43 -11.21 -13.10
CA SER A 62 2.21 -10.85 -11.71
C SER A 62 1.40 -11.86 -10.93
N LYS A 63 1.72 -11.97 -9.64
CA LYS A 63 1.02 -12.80 -8.65
C LYS A 63 0.86 -12.02 -7.33
N PRO A 64 -0.36 -11.75 -6.84
CA PRO A 64 -1.65 -11.97 -7.51
C PRO A 64 -1.78 -11.16 -8.80
N GLN A 65 -2.85 -11.39 -9.57
CA GLN A 65 -3.06 -10.70 -10.84
C GLN A 65 -3.05 -9.17 -10.64
N GLY A 66 -2.12 -8.51 -11.33
CA GLY A 66 -2.05 -7.06 -11.44
C GLY A 66 -2.33 -6.60 -12.85
N GLN A 67 -2.66 -5.32 -13.02
CA GLN A 67 -2.90 -4.70 -14.31
C GLN A 67 -1.74 -3.78 -14.66
N TRP A 68 -1.25 -3.88 -15.90
CA TRP A 68 -0.34 -2.89 -16.48
C TRP A 68 -1.15 -1.84 -17.25
N LEU A 69 -1.04 -0.58 -16.83
CA LEU A 69 -1.64 0.58 -17.48
C LEU A 69 -0.60 1.23 -18.40
N ARG A 70 -0.63 0.85 -19.68
CA ARG A 70 0.36 1.28 -20.68
C ARG A 70 0.47 2.81 -20.80
N ASP A 71 -0.66 3.51 -20.85
CA ASP A 71 -0.69 4.97 -21.04
C ASP A 71 -0.07 5.73 -19.86
N GLN A 72 -0.09 5.12 -18.67
CA GLN A 72 0.47 5.72 -17.45
C GLN A 72 1.84 5.14 -17.07
N GLN A 73 2.30 4.11 -17.79
CA GLN A 73 3.48 3.29 -17.44
C GLN A 73 3.43 2.81 -15.98
N ARG A 74 2.28 2.28 -15.56
CA ARG A 74 2.02 1.90 -14.15
C ARG A 74 1.50 0.49 -13.99
N ALA A 75 2.02 -0.23 -13.01
CA ALA A 75 1.41 -1.45 -12.50
C ALA A 75 0.43 -1.11 -11.39
N VAL A 76 -0.71 -1.81 -11.34
CA VAL A 76 -1.78 -1.60 -10.36
C VAL A 76 -2.31 -2.94 -9.84
N TRP A 77 -2.44 -3.05 -8.52
CA TRP A 77 -3.15 -4.13 -7.84
C TRP A 77 -4.32 -3.57 -7.06
N LYS A 78 -5.44 -4.30 -7.08
CA LYS A 78 -6.65 -3.95 -6.34
C LYS A 78 -7.01 -5.09 -5.40
N ILE A 79 -7.22 -4.77 -4.13
CA ILE A 79 -7.72 -5.68 -3.11
C ILE A 79 -9.01 -5.04 -2.59
N THR A 80 -10.15 -5.70 -2.82
CA THR A 80 -11.47 -5.16 -2.48
C THR A 80 -11.61 -4.87 -0.99
N GLU A 81 -11.13 -5.79 -0.17
CA GLU A 81 -11.20 -5.71 1.28
C GLU A 81 -9.96 -6.36 1.90
N LEU A 82 -9.34 -5.67 2.85
CA LEU A 82 -8.21 -6.15 3.64
C LEU A 82 -8.49 -5.97 5.13
N SER A 83 -8.51 -7.07 5.87
CA SER A 83 -8.78 -7.10 7.31
C SER A 83 -8.09 -8.29 8.00
N GLN A 84 -8.29 -8.43 9.31
CA GLN A 84 -7.83 -9.61 10.07
C GLN A 84 -8.49 -10.93 9.62
N HIS A 85 -9.62 -10.85 8.91
CA HIS A 85 -10.34 -12.01 8.38
C HIS A 85 -9.91 -12.38 6.96
N SER A 86 -9.14 -11.52 6.29
CA SER A 86 -8.49 -11.86 5.02
C SER A 86 -7.49 -13.01 5.21
N PRO A 87 -7.13 -13.74 4.14
CA PRO A 87 -6.10 -14.77 4.20
C PRO A 87 -4.82 -14.27 4.87
N ASN A 88 -4.18 -15.13 5.67
CA ASN A 88 -2.99 -14.80 6.47
C ASN A 88 -3.16 -13.55 7.36
N ALA A 89 -4.38 -13.31 7.88
CA ALA A 89 -4.71 -12.17 8.72
C ALA A 89 -4.37 -10.79 8.10
N GLY A 90 -4.51 -10.69 6.77
CA GLY A 90 -4.24 -9.46 6.04
C GLY A 90 -2.75 -9.20 5.77
N VAL A 91 -1.92 -10.23 5.85
CA VAL A 91 -0.50 -10.21 5.43
C VAL A 91 -0.34 -10.86 4.06
N GLY A 92 0.39 -10.23 3.15
CA GLY A 92 0.65 -10.81 1.85
C GLY A 92 1.73 -10.09 1.04
N SER A 93 1.90 -10.53 -0.21
CA SER A 93 2.90 -10.01 -1.14
C SER A 93 2.32 -9.84 -2.53
N LEU A 94 2.61 -8.70 -3.16
CA LEU A 94 2.41 -8.45 -4.58
C LEU A 94 3.74 -8.66 -5.30
N ARG A 95 3.79 -9.59 -6.24
CA ARG A 95 5.00 -9.87 -7.02
C ARG A 95 4.75 -9.61 -8.49
N ALA A 96 5.72 -9.00 -9.16
CA ALA A 96 5.66 -8.69 -10.58
C ALA A 96 7.03 -8.87 -11.22
N LYS A 97 7.03 -9.36 -12.45
CA LYS A 97 8.17 -9.34 -13.36
C LYS A 97 7.78 -8.55 -14.59
N PHE A 98 8.57 -7.53 -14.90
CA PHE A 98 8.41 -6.66 -16.07
C PHE A 98 9.49 -6.99 -17.07
N GLU A 99 9.12 -7.33 -18.30
CA GLU A 99 10.08 -7.40 -19.42
C GLU A 99 10.26 -5.98 -19.95
N VAL A 100 11.50 -5.48 -19.94
CA VAL A 100 11.85 -4.11 -20.31
C VAL A 100 12.78 -4.12 -21.52
N ALA A 101 12.63 -3.13 -22.40
CA ALA A 101 13.46 -3.00 -23.61
C ALA A 101 14.59 -1.98 -23.48
N ALA A 102 14.54 -1.12 -22.47
CA ALA A 102 15.52 -0.08 -22.20
C ALA A 102 15.88 -0.05 -20.71
N GLY A 103 16.35 -1.18 -20.18
CA GLY A 103 16.78 -1.28 -18.79
C GLY A 103 18.23 -0.80 -18.56
N PRO A 104 18.71 -0.86 -17.30
CA PRO A 104 17.95 -1.25 -16.10
C PRO A 104 16.94 -0.17 -15.71
N SER A 105 15.81 -0.61 -15.16
CA SER A 105 14.79 0.29 -14.58
C SER A 105 15.29 0.99 -13.32
N THR A 106 14.69 2.12 -12.98
CA THR A 106 14.95 2.82 -11.71
C THR A 106 13.87 2.46 -10.68
N PRO A 107 14.23 1.98 -9.48
CA PRO A 107 13.26 1.77 -8.40
C PRO A 107 12.46 3.03 -8.11
N ALA A 108 11.13 2.92 -8.14
CA ALA A 108 10.22 4.05 -7.99
C ALA A 108 9.37 3.96 -6.72
N THR A 109 8.75 5.09 -6.35
CA THR A 109 7.83 5.17 -5.23
C THR A 109 6.52 4.44 -5.51
N ILE A 110 6.15 3.51 -4.63
CA ILE A 110 4.83 2.86 -4.63
C ILE A 110 3.82 3.78 -3.95
N GLN A 111 2.63 3.87 -4.53
CA GLN A 111 1.49 4.58 -3.99
C GLN A 111 0.42 3.60 -3.50
N GLY A 112 -0.03 3.79 -2.27
CA GLY A 112 -1.20 3.11 -1.71
C GLY A 112 -2.42 4.03 -1.69
N GLN A 113 -3.61 3.47 -1.91
CA GLN A 113 -4.88 4.16 -1.68
C GLN A 113 -5.86 3.18 -1.03
N PHE A 114 -6.69 3.65 -0.11
CA PHE A 114 -7.72 2.85 0.55
C PHE A 114 -8.71 3.76 1.29
N ASN A 115 -9.88 3.22 1.61
CA ASN A 115 -10.83 3.86 2.51
C ASN A 115 -11.26 2.91 3.63
N CYS A 116 -11.74 3.44 4.74
CA CYS A 116 -12.25 2.67 5.87
C CYS A 116 -13.46 3.38 6.45
N GLU A 117 -14.51 2.64 6.76
CA GLU A 117 -15.74 3.15 7.34
C GLU A 117 -16.02 2.48 8.71
N GLY A 118 -16.78 3.15 9.56
CA GLY A 118 -17.16 2.65 10.89
C GLY A 118 -16.17 2.96 12.02
N THR A 119 -14.97 3.46 11.72
CA THR A 119 -13.92 3.73 12.72
C THR A 119 -13.16 5.02 12.46
N THR A 120 -12.31 5.41 13.41
CA THR A 120 -11.37 6.54 13.30
C THR A 120 -9.96 6.08 13.66
N MET A 121 -8.96 6.79 13.14
CA MET A 121 -7.55 6.58 13.53
C MET A 121 -7.24 7.24 14.88
N SER A 122 -7.92 8.34 15.20
CA SER A 122 -7.64 9.14 16.40
C SER A 122 -8.32 8.63 17.66
N GLY A 123 -9.36 7.78 17.55
CA GLY A 123 -10.20 7.39 18.68
C GLY A 123 -11.06 8.53 19.25
N LEU A 124 -11.08 9.69 18.59
CA LEU A 124 -11.91 10.82 19.04
C LEU A 124 -13.39 10.50 18.89
N GLU A 125 -14.15 10.86 19.91
CA GLU A 125 -15.60 10.71 19.96
C GLU A 125 -16.28 12.08 20.02
N PHE A 126 -17.45 12.16 19.36
CA PHE A 126 -18.30 13.33 19.41
C PHE A 126 -19.45 13.08 20.39
N ASN A 127 -19.63 13.98 21.35
CA ASN A 127 -20.72 13.94 22.32
C ASN A 127 -21.48 15.27 22.31
N LEU A 128 -22.80 15.20 22.21
CA LEU A 128 -23.69 16.36 22.26
C LEU A 128 -24.15 16.59 23.71
N ALA A 129 -23.78 17.74 24.29
CA ALA A 129 -24.10 18.04 25.68
C ALA A 129 -25.51 18.65 25.90
N SER A 130 -26.12 19.23 24.86
CA SER A 130 -27.42 19.92 24.97
C SER A 130 -28.58 18.97 24.71
N THR A 131 -29.64 19.08 25.50
CA THR A 131 -30.88 18.30 25.37
C THR A 131 -31.83 18.84 24.29
N GLY A 132 -31.60 20.05 23.78
CA GLY A 132 -32.43 20.67 22.74
C GLY A 132 -32.14 20.21 21.32
N TYR A 133 -31.10 19.39 21.13
CA TYR A 133 -30.66 18.90 19.82
C TYR A 133 -30.56 17.37 19.85
N ARG A 134 -30.59 16.75 18.67
CA ARG A 134 -30.33 15.30 18.51
C ARG A 134 -29.30 15.07 17.42
N VAL A 135 -28.41 14.10 17.64
CA VAL A 135 -27.50 13.61 16.61
C VAL A 135 -28.19 12.48 15.87
N SER A 136 -28.48 12.68 14.59
CA SER A 136 -29.15 11.65 13.77
C SER A 136 -28.18 10.58 13.27
N LEU A 137 -26.92 10.96 13.02
CA LEU A 137 -25.88 10.07 12.52
C LEU A 137 -24.50 10.60 12.91
N ILE A 138 -23.62 9.72 13.39
CA ILE A 138 -22.19 9.98 13.50
C ILE A 138 -21.49 9.10 12.48
N LYS A 139 -21.00 9.69 11.39
CA LYS A 139 -20.22 8.96 10.39
C LYS A 139 -18.74 8.97 10.79
N ARG A 140 -18.19 7.80 11.09
CA ARG A 140 -16.76 7.58 11.33
C ARG A 140 -16.12 6.95 10.10
N ARG A 141 -15.08 7.56 9.56
CA ARG A 141 -14.33 7.04 8.41
C ARG A 141 -12.97 7.70 8.29
N PHE A 142 -12.06 7.06 7.56
CA PHE A 142 -10.85 7.68 7.05
C PHE A 142 -10.57 7.21 5.62
N VAL A 143 -9.77 7.98 4.90
CA VAL A 143 -9.28 7.67 3.56
C VAL A 143 -7.79 7.93 3.55
N SER A 144 -7.02 7.13 2.83
CA SER A 144 -5.60 7.37 2.61
C SER A 144 -5.36 8.76 1.99
N GLY A 145 -4.43 9.52 2.54
CA GLY A 145 -3.86 10.70 1.89
C GLY A 145 -2.73 10.32 0.94
N LYS A 146 -1.64 11.10 0.94
CA LYS A 146 -0.38 10.70 0.31
C LYS A 146 0.22 9.51 1.06
N TYR A 147 -0.07 8.31 0.58
CA TYR A 147 0.41 7.06 1.16
C TYR A 147 1.46 6.45 0.25
N ILE A 148 2.73 6.47 0.66
CA ILE A 148 3.85 6.09 -0.19
C ILE A 148 4.79 5.09 0.49
N CYS A 149 5.42 4.26 -0.32
CA CYS A 149 6.49 3.35 0.07
C CYS A 149 7.63 3.48 -0.96
N ASP A 150 8.74 4.06 -0.54
CA ASP A 150 9.93 4.16 -1.38
C ASP A 150 10.69 2.84 -1.42
N ALA A 151 11.50 2.64 -2.46
CA ALA A 151 12.44 1.54 -2.54
C ALA A 151 13.41 1.62 -1.35
N ASP A 152 13.53 0.54 -0.59
CA ASP A 152 14.33 0.54 0.63
C ASP A 152 15.80 0.90 0.33
N ALA A 153 16.26 2.02 0.88
CA ALA A 153 17.66 2.44 0.82
C ALA A 153 18.59 1.43 1.53
N VAL A 154 18.06 0.63 2.47
CA VAL A 154 18.85 -0.35 3.22
C VAL A 154 19.29 -1.51 2.34
N LEU A 155 18.58 -1.85 1.26
CA LEU A 155 19.05 -2.85 0.29
C LEU A 155 20.22 -2.33 -0.54
N ARG A 156 20.25 -1.03 -0.89
CA ARG A 156 21.43 -0.40 -1.53
C ARG A 156 22.68 -0.52 -0.65
N LEU A 157 22.52 -0.44 0.68
CA LEU A 157 23.62 -0.57 1.64
C LEU A 157 23.99 -2.02 1.96
N ARG A 158 23.04 -2.96 1.91
CA ARG A 158 23.28 -4.38 2.27
C ARG A 158 23.74 -5.25 1.10
N TYR A 159 23.37 -4.90 -0.13
CA TYR A 159 23.69 -5.72 -1.30
C TYR A 159 24.61 -5.06 -2.32
N GLY A 160 24.92 -3.76 -2.15
CA GLY A 160 25.87 -3.04 -2.99
C GLY A 160 25.42 -2.93 -4.45
N SER A 161 25.82 -1.85 -5.12
CA SER A 161 25.86 -1.88 -6.58
C SER A 161 26.86 -2.95 -6.99
N VAL A 162 26.41 -3.95 -7.75
CA VAL A 162 27.30 -4.70 -8.63
C VAL A 162 27.34 -3.97 -9.96
#